data_AF-A0A524NLB9-F1
#
_entry.id   AF-A0A524NLB9-F1
#
_cell.length_a   1.000
_cell.length_b   1.000
_cell.length_c   1.000
_cell.angle_alpha   90.00
_cell.angle_beta   90.00
_cell.angle_gamma   90.00
#
_symmetry.space_group_name_H-M   'P 1'
#
loop_
_entity.id
_entity.type
_entity.pdbx_description
1 polymer ?
#
loop_
_entity_poly.entity_id
_entity_poly.type
_entity_poly.pdbx_seq_one_letter_code
_entity_poly.pdbx_strand_id
1 'polypeptide(L)'
;MLQWYGNLPIFHSSFLCAFYRSILTAWSVLLSRLVICCEICIRNQTQVAVKFRLLLYLLLAQTSLVYSQTTISGYIRDTKGESVPGANIYFEGTFEGTTSDSSGFFNLATILKGERVLLISYMGYESYSQSLELTNA
;
A
#
# COMPACT_ATOMS: atom_id res chain seq x y z
N MET A 1 -94.84 -32.28 -18.35
CA MET A 1 -95.36 -31.61 -17.14
C MET A 1 -94.13 -31.29 -16.30
N LEU A 2 -93.60 -30.08 -16.09
CA LEU A 2 -93.96 -28.66 -16.23
C LEU A 2 -92.61 -27.91 -16.48
N GLN A 3 -92.46 -27.09 -17.53
CA GLN A 3 -92.56 -25.61 -17.55
C GLN A 3 -91.53 -24.79 -16.72
N TRP A 4 -90.79 -23.91 -17.46
CA TRP A 4 -90.42 -22.49 -17.15
C TRP A 4 -89.46 -22.17 -15.97
N TYR A 5 -88.75 -21.03 -15.78
CA TYR A 5 -88.55 -19.66 -16.35
C TYR A 5 -87.08 -19.29 -15.97
N GLY A 6 -86.25 -18.62 -16.77
CA GLY A 6 -86.32 -17.18 -17.00
C GLY A 6 -84.90 -16.60 -17.24
N ASN A 7 -84.83 -15.64 -18.16
CA ASN A 7 -83.63 -14.90 -18.56
C ASN A 7 -82.96 -14.16 -17.39
N LEU A 8 -81.63 -14.24 -17.33
CA LEU A 8 -80.77 -13.25 -16.68
C LEU A 8 -79.86 -12.63 -17.75
N PRO A 9 -79.59 -11.31 -17.69
CA PRO A 9 -78.84 -10.60 -18.72
C PRO A 9 -77.38 -11.05 -18.74
N ILE A 10 -76.91 -11.45 -19.92
CA ILE A 10 -75.53 -11.84 -20.18
C ILE A 10 -74.68 -10.55 -20.24
N PHE A 11 -74.25 -10.05 -19.09
CA PHE A 11 -73.25 -8.99 -19.04
C PHE A 11 -71.86 -9.60 -19.32
N HIS A 12 -71.40 -9.35 -20.54
CA HIS A 12 -70.08 -9.57 -21.14
C HIS A 12 -68.92 -9.88 -20.15
N SER A 13 -68.63 -11.18 -19.94
CA SER A 13 -67.56 -11.69 -19.04
C SER A 13 -66.14 -11.39 -19.51
N SER A 14 -65.96 -10.99 -20.77
CA SER A 14 -64.65 -10.72 -21.37
C SER A 14 -64.04 -9.37 -20.97
N PHE A 15 -64.85 -8.39 -20.53
CA PHE A 15 -64.34 -7.09 -20.06
C PHE A 15 -63.69 -7.16 -18.68
N LEU A 16 -64.29 -7.89 -17.73
CA LEU A 16 -63.73 -8.09 -16.39
C LEU A 16 -62.43 -8.90 -16.42
N CYS A 17 -62.35 -9.89 -17.32
CA CYS A 17 -61.17 -10.73 -17.48
C CYS A 17 -59.98 -9.95 -18.09
N ALA A 18 -60.24 -9.07 -19.07
CA ALA A 18 -59.22 -8.21 -19.66
C ALA A 18 -58.69 -7.14 -18.68
N PHE A 19 -59.56 -6.64 -17.80
CA PHE A 19 -59.19 -5.66 -16.78
C PHE A 19 -58.30 -6.30 -15.69
N TYR A 20 -58.66 -7.49 -15.21
CA TYR A 20 -57.88 -8.23 -14.20
C TYR A 20 -56.49 -8.65 -14.74
N ARG A 21 -56.39 -9.03 -16.02
CA ARG A 21 -55.11 -9.39 -16.66
C ARG A 21 -54.17 -8.20 -16.82
N SER A 22 -54.71 -7.02 -17.10
CA SER A 22 -53.95 -5.77 -17.21
C SER A 22 -53.45 -5.29 -15.84
N ILE A 23 -54.24 -5.50 -14.79
CA ILE A 23 -53.84 -5.21 -13.41
C ILE A 23 -52.73 -6.18 -12.98
N LEU A 24 -52.84 -7.48 -13.25
CA LEU A 24 -51.81 -8.47 -12.90
C LEU A 24 -50.46 -8.21 -13.58
N THR A 25 -50.44 -7.84 -14.86
CA THR A 25 -49.19 -7.51 -15.56
C THR A 25 -48.58 -6.21 -15.03
N ALA A 26 -49.39 -5.19 -14.76
CA ALA A 26 -48.94 -3.95 -14.12
C ALA A 26 -48.30 -4.21 -12.74
N TRP A 27 -48.92 -5.07 -11.92
CA TRP A 27 -48.37 -5.48 -10.62
C TRP A 27 -47.06 -6.25 -10.75
N SER A 28 -46.92 -7.16 -11.72
CA SER A 28 -45.67 -7.92 -11.94
C SER A 28 -44.50 -7.04 -12.41
N VAL A 29 -44.78 -6.03 -13.25
CA VAL A 29 -43.76 -5.09 -13.73
C VAL A 29 -43.32 -4.14 -12.61
N LEU A 30 -44.24 -3.69 -11.75
CA LEU A 30 -43.92 -2.90 -10.56
C LEU A 30 -43.07 -3.68 -9.54
N LEU A 31 -43.37 -4.96 -9.31
CA LEU A 31 -42.57 -5.85 -8.46
C LEU A 31 -41.16 -6.05 -9.02
N SER A 32 -41.00 -6.24 -10.34
CA SER A 32 -39.68 -6.38 -10.97
C SER A 32 -38.81 -5.12 -10.83
N ARG A 33 -39.42 -3.93 -10.94
CA ARG A 33 -38.73 -2.63 -10.81
C ARG A 33 -38.20 -2.39 -9.38
N LEU A 34 -38.91 -2.89 -8.36
CA LEU A 34 -38.50 -2.81 -6.95
C LEU A 34 -37.34 -3.77 -6.62
N VAL A 35 -37.36 -5.00 -7.17
CA VAL A 35 -36.29 -5.99 -6.94
C VAL A 35 -34.98 -5.54 -7.59
N ILE A 36 -35.02 -4.97 -8.80
CA ILE A 36 -33.83 -4.45 -9.50
C ILE A 36 -33.19 -3.28 -8.73
N CYS A 37 -34.00 -2.43 -8.07
CA CYS A 37 -33.49 -1.34 -7.25
C CYS A 37 -32.73 -1.85 -6.02
N CYS A 38 -33.18 -2.97 -5.43
CA CYS A 38 -32.53 -3.63 -4.31
C CYS A 38 -31.18 -4.25 -4.69
N GLU A 39 -31.10 -4.92 -5.84
CA GLU A 39 -29.84 -5.55 -6.31
C GLU A 39 -28.76 -4.52 -6.69
N ILE A 40 -29.14 -3.39 -7.28
CA ILE A 40 -28.19 -2.32 -7.64
C ILE A 40 -27.63 -1.64 -6.38
N CYS A 41 -28.43 -1.44 -5.34
CA CYS A 41 -27.97 -0.90 -4.06
C CYS A 41 -26.98 -1.83 -3.34
N ILE A 42 -27.25 -3.13 -3.31
CA ILE A 42 -26.34 -4.14 -2.72
C ILE A 42 -25.01 -4.21 -3.49
N ARG A 43 -25.06 -4.06 -4.82
CA ARG A 43 -23.87 -4.09 -5.69
C ARG A 43 -22.99 -2.84 -5.58
N ASN A 44 -23.54 -1.68 -5.21
CA ASN A 44 -22.76 -0.44 -5.03
C ASN A 44 -21.97 -0.43 -3.71
N GLN A 45 -22.51 -1.03 -2.64
CA GLN A 45 -21.82 -1.12 -1.34
C GLN A 45 -20.59 -2.05 -1.34
N THR A 46 -20.62 -3.14 -2.11
CA THR A 46 -19.51 -4.10 -2.17
C THR A 46 -18.30 -3.58 -2.96
N GLN A 47 -18.51 -2.67 -3.91
CA GLN A 47 -17.44 -2.08 -4.73
C GLN A 47 -16.54 -1.13 -3.95
N VAL A 48 -17.06 -0.40 -2.97
CA VAL A 48 -16.28 0.54 -2.16
C VAL A 48 -15.42 -0.20 -1.12
N ALA A 49 -15.98 -1.23 -0.47
CA ALA A 49 -15.26 -2.01 0.53
C ALA A 49 -14.13 -2.86 -0.05
N VAL A 50 -14.33 -3.45 -1.24
CA VAL A 50 -13.27 -4.24 -1.92
C VAL A 50 -12.15 -3.33 -2.43
N LYS A 51 -12.49 -2.16 -3.01
CA LYS A 51 -11.48 -1.16 -3.41
C LYS A 51 -10.68 -0.63 -2.21
N PHE A 52 -11.34 -0.38 -1.08
CA PHE A 52 -10.67 0.06 0.15
C PHE A 52 -9.75 -1.03 0.74
N ARG A 53 -10.17 -2.30 0.75
CA ARG A 53 -9.32 -3.43 1.14
C ARG A 53 -8.12 -3.61 0.22
N LEU A 54 -8.31 -3.43 -1.09
CA LEU A 54 -7.25 -3.55 -2.09
C LEU A 54 -6.24 -2.39 -1.98
N LEU A 55 -6.72 -1.17 -1.70
CA LEU A 55 -5.88 0.00 -1.41
C LEU A 55 -5.07 -0.19 -0.12
N LEU A 56 -5.68 -0.72 0.94
CA LEU A 56 -4.99 -1.08 2.19
C LEU A 56 -3.89 -2.11 1.91
N TYR A 57 -4.19 -3.19 1.18
CA TYR A 57 -3.20 -4.21 0.84
C TYR A 57 -2.01 -3.65 0.04
N LEU A 58 -2.27 -2.72 -0.89
CA LEU A 58 -1.25 -2.04 -1.69
C LEU A 58 -0.39 -1.07 -0.84
N LEU A 59 -0.97 -0.45 0.20
CA LEU A 59 -0.23 0.36 1.17
C LEU A 59 0.68 -0.50 2.05
N LEU A 60 0.18 -1.65 2.53
CA LEU A 60 0.96 -2.57 3.36
C LEU A 60 2.12 -3.23 2.59
N ALA A 61 1.99 -3.40 1.27
CA ALA A 61 3.04 -3.99 0.43
C ALA A 61 4.29 -3.11 0.27
N GLN A 62 4.24 -1.80 0.61
CA GLN A 62 5.36 -0.88 0.43
C GLN A 62 6.41 -0.96 1.55
N THR A 63 6.10 -1.58 2.69
CA THR A 63 7.00 -1.63 3.86
C THR A 63 8.16 -2.61 3.69
N SER A 64 8.11 -3.51 2.70
CA SER A 64 9.13 -4.53 2.46
C SER A 64 10.37 -4.03 1.71
N LEU A 65 10.38 -2.78 1.24
CA LEU A 65 11.48 -2.20 0.46
C LEU A 65 12.42 -1.31 1.29
N VAL A 66 12.47 -1.48 2.61
CA VAL A 66 13.46 -0.78 3.44
C VAL A 66 14.82 -1.47 3.26
N TYR A 67 15.71 -0.84 2.50
CA TYR A 67 17.11 -1.25 2.40
C TYR A 67 17.85 -0.84 3.69
N SER A 68 18.42 -1.82 4.39
CA SER A 68 19.27 -1.59 5.57
C SER A 68 20.59 -0.95 5.14
N GLN A 69 20.92 0.20 5.71
CA GLN A 69 22.22 0.87 5.53
C GLN A 69 23.21 0.26 6.52
N THR A 70 24.45 0.01 6.06
CA THR A 70 25.53 -0.45 6.93
C THR A 70 26.17 0.76 7.58
N THR A 71 26.20 0.78 8.91
CA THR A 71 26.75 1.89 9.67
C THR A 71 28.09 1.50 10.28
N ILE A 72 29.13 2.29 10.00
CA ILE A 72 30.47 2.13 10.56
C ILE A 72 30.73 3.29 11.51
N SER A 73 31.09 2.97 12.74
CA SER A 73 31.41 3.97 13.75
C SER A 73 32.67 3.60 14.51
N GLY A 74 33.34 4.61 15.06
CA GLY A 74 34.59 4.43 15.78
C GLY A 74 35.16 5.75 16.29
N TYR A 75 36.36 5.67 16.87
CA TYR A 75 37.11 6.82 17.37
C TYR A 75 38.47 6.90 16.69
N ILE A 76 38.87 8.11 16.32
CA ILE A 76 40.18 8.42 15.73
C ILE A 76 41.04 9.07 16.81
N ARG A 77 42.18 8.45 17.08
CA ARG A 77 43.16 8.90 18.07
C ARG A 77 44.56 8.85 17.48
N ASP A 78 45.40 9.80 17.87
CA ASP A 78 46.82 9.79 17.56
C ASP A 78 47.57 8.75 18.41
N THR A 79 48.83 8.48 18.04
CA THR A 79 49.82 7.67 18.77
C THR A 79 49.96 8.05 20.26
N LYS A 80 49.69 9.31 20.61
CA LYS A 80 49.69 9.82 22.00
C LYS A 80 48.38 9.57 22.76
N GLY A 81 47.36 9.04 22.10
CA GLY A 81 46.03 8.80 22.65
C GLY A 81 45.09 10.01 22.63
N GLU A 82 45.52 11.13 22.05
CA GLU A 82 44.70 12.33 21.87
C GLU A 82 43.70 12.14 20.72
N SER A 83 42.46 12.57 20.91
CA SER A 83 41.43 12.52 19.87
C SER A 83 41.75 13.48 18.74
N VAL A 84 41.53 13.05 17.49
CA VAL A 84 41.78 13.87 16.29
C VAL A 84 40.44 14.35 15.71
N PRO A 85 40.03 15.60 15.98
CA PRO A 85 38.83 16.18 15.42
C PRO A 85 39.06 16.70 13.99
N GLY A 86 38.04 16.60 13.14
CA GLY A 86 38.11 17.13 11.77
C GLY A 86 38.86 16.23 10.78
N ALA A 87 39.15 14.97 11.13
CA ALA A 87 39.70 13.98 10.20
C ALA A 87 38.64 13.60 9.17
N ASN A 88 39.04 13.49 7.91
CA ASN A 88 38.17 13.09 6.80
C ASN A 88 38.22 11.57 6.62
N ILE A 89 37.06 10.92 6.63
CA ILE A 89 36.91 9.47 6.53
C ILE A 89 36.06 9.16 5.30
N TYR A 90 36.57 8.40 4.35
CA TYR A 90 35.87 8.10 3.10
C TYR A 90 36.29 6.75 2.52
N PHE A 91 35.46 6.17 1.66
CA PHE A 91 35.86 4.96 0.93
C PHE A 91 36.56 5.30 -0.38
N GLU A 92 37.59 4.52 -0.71
CA GLU A 92 38.33 4.67 -1.96
C GLU A 92 37.41 4.60 -3.19
N GLY A 93 37.53 5.58 -4.09
CA GLY A 93 36.74 5.64 -5.31
C GLY A 93 35.27 6.04 -5.14
N THR A 94 34.87 6.47 -3.94
CA THR A 94 33.49 6.93 -3.67
C THR A 94 33.46 8.36 -3.14
N PHE A 95 32.30 9.01 -3.25
CA PHE A 95 32.04 10.32 -2.65
C PHE A 95 31.41 10.21 -1.25
N GLU A 96 31.19 8.98 -0.76
CA GLU A 96 30.63 8.76 0.57
C GLU A 96 31.75 8.90 1.61
N GLY A 97 31.56 9.85 2.51
CA GLY A 97 32.49 10.12 3.59
C GLY A 97 31.85 10.90 4.73
N THR A 98 32.56 10.95 5.84
CA THR A 98 32.17 11.65 7.07
C THR A 98 33.40 12.30 7.68
N THR A 99 33.19 13.15 8.68
CA THR A 99 34.27 13.85 9.38
C THR A 99 34.19 13.50 10.88
N SER A 100 35.32 13.38 11.56
CA SER A 100 35.33 13.17 13.00
C SER A 100 34.90 14.41 13.78
N ASP A 101 34.19 14.19 14.89
CA ASP A 101 33.74 15.24 15.81
C ASP A 101 34.84 15.69 16.78
N SER A 102 34.50 16.58 17.72
CA SER A 102 35.44 17.10 18.74
C SER A 102 36.03 16.02 19.66
N SER A 103 35.34 14.88 19.82
CA SER A 103 35.81 13.74 20.60
C SER A 103 36.60 12.73 19.76
N GLY A 104 36.76 12.99 18.46
CA GLY A 104 37.35 12.06 17.49
C GLY A 104 36.39 10.96 17.06
N PHE A 105 35.11 10.99 17.47
CA PHE A 105 34.11 10.01 17.08
C PHE A 105 33.65 10.28 15.64
N PHE A 106 33.45 9.19 14.89
CA PHE A 106 32.87 9.25 13.56
C PHE A 106 31.75 8.24 13.41
N ASN A 107 30.80 8.58 12.53
CA ASN A 107 29.69 7.72 12.15
C ASN A 107 29.45 7.87 10.64
N LEU A 108 29.60 6.78 9.89
CA LEU A 108 29.46 6.71 8.45
C LEU A 108 28.39 5.66 8.11
N ALA A 109 27.23 6.12 7.62
CA ALA A 109 26.21 5.24 7.05
C ALA A 109 26.47 5.08 5.54
N THR A 110 26.61 3.84 5.08
CA THR A 110 26.87 3.50 3.69
C THR A 110 25.96 2.39 3.19
N ILE A 111 25.72 2.38 1.88
CA ILE A 111 24.96 1.33 1.17
C ILE A 111 25.92 0.37 0.44
N LEU A 112 27.23 0.65 0.49
CA LEU A 112 28.27 -0.12 -0.17
C LEU A 112 28.38 -1.52 0.43
N LYS A 113 28.75 -2.48 -0.43
CA LYS A 113 28.81 -3.91 -0.10
C LYS A 113 30.12 -4.52 -0.61
N GLY A 114 30.59 -5.55 0.08
CA GLY A 114 31.81 -6.28 -0.25
C GLY A 114 33.08 -5.63 0.31
N GLU A 115 34.22 -6.04 -0.23
CA GLU A 115 35.53 -5.53 0.19
C GLU A 115 35.70 -4.07 -0.25
N ARG A 116 35.97 -3.19 0.71
CA ARG A 116 36.16 -1.76 0.51
C ARG A 116 37.34 -1.26 1.34
N VAL A 117 38.09 -0.32 0.79
CA VAL A 117 39.20 0.33 1.49
C VAL A 117 38.67 1.62 2.10
N LEU A 118 38.71 1.69 3.44
CA LEU A 118 38.43 2.89 4.21
C LEU A 118 39.72 3.73 4.30
N LEU A 119 39.64 4.98 3.88
CA LEU A 119 40.73 5.95 3.93
C LEU A 119 40.41 7.01 4.98
N ILE A 120 41.39 7.29 5.83
CA ILE A 120 41.33 8.37 6.82
C ILE A 120 42.47 9.33 6.51
N SER A 121 42.13 10.60 6.29
CA SER A 121 43.09 11.65 5.99
C SER A 121 42.85 12.86 6.89
N TYR A 122 43.94 13.41 7.42
CA TYR A 122 43.90 14.63 8.20
C TYR A 122 45.14 15.47 7.91
N MET A 123 44.99 16.79 7.95
CA MET A 123 46.06 17.70 7.56
C MET A 123 47.25 17.58 8.52
N GLY A 124 48.43 17.26 7.97
CA GLY A 124 49.65 17.09 8.75
C GLY A 124 49.86 15.68 9.32
N TYR A 125 49.00 14.71 8.98
CA TYR A 125 49.14 13.31 9.36
C TYR A 125 49.32 12.44 8.12
N GLU A 126 49.94 11.27 8.31
CA GLU A 126 49.97 10.25 7.27
C GLU A 126 48.57 9.65 7.07
N SER A 127 48.20 9.45 5.80
CA SER A 127 46.91 8.84 5.47
C SER A 127 46.88 7.38 5.92
N TYR A 128 45.84 7.02 6.67
CA TYR A 128 45.61 5.65 7.10
C TYR A 128 44.65 4.96 6.13
N SER A 129 44.94 3.71 5.77
CA SER A 129 44.08 2.90 4.90
C SER A 129 43.81 1.54 5.52
N GLN A 130 42.57 1.08 5.48
CA GLN A 130 42.19 -0.23 6.00
C GLN A 130 41.13 -0.90 5.12
N SER A 131 41.40 -2.15 4.73
CA SER A 131 40.45 -3.00 4.02
C SER A 131 39.40 -3.56 4.99
N LEU A 132 38.12 -3.32 4.70
CA LEU A 132 36.98 -3.81 5.45
C LEU A 132 36.05 -4.59 4.52
N GLU A 133 35.52 -5.71 5.01
CA GLU A 133 34.49 -6.48 4.30
C GLU A 133 33.10 -6.08 4.81
N LEU A 134 32.34 -5.34 3.98
CA LEU A 134 31.01 -4.87 4.33
C LEU A 134 29.96 -5.93 3.98
N THR A 135 29.56 -6.70 4.99
CA THR A 135 28.41 -7.61 4.91
C THR A 135 27.15 -6.86 5.33
N ASN A 136 26.04 -6.97 4.58
CA ASN A 136 24.79 -6.35 5.03
C ASN A 136 24.29 -7.08 6.27
N ALA A 137 23.88 -6.32 7.28
CA ALA A 137 23.06 -6.83 8.37
C ALA A 137 21.62 -7.09 7.90
#